data_AF-A0A2T3YV99-F1
#
_entry.id   AF-A0A2T3YV99-F1
#
_cell.length_a   1.000
_cell.length_b   1.000
_cell.length_c   1.000
_cell.angle_alpha   90.00
_cell.angle_beta   90.00
_cell.angle_gamma   90.00
#
_symmetry.space_group_name_H-M   'P 1'
#
loop_
_entity.id
_entity.type
_entity.pdbx_description
1 polymer ?
#
loop_
_entity_poly.entity_id
_entity_poly.type
_entity_poly.pdbx_seq_one_letter_code
_entity_poly.pdbx_strand_id
1 'polypeptide(L)'
;MASDDERTALLEPAYRHVSPAVSRRLYVSHFLSTWNSRVFEFGGVLYLATVFPGTLLPMSLYALIRGVSAIIFAPAIGWYIDTGNRLQVVQVSIVFQRLVVAASCAVFYILAVDTQFSSGVRAGLVAVVTFFACVEKLCSILNLVSVEKDWVVVVSERNPEVLRDMNAQMRRIDLLCKLFGPLFIATIDAYSSRVAIIANFAMNAASILIEYFAIARVYYEVPELQEAKINGRHEVPGEPEAQSSHNSNPIVSAIWQRLIAIIHKSAQDFSLYLKHRAFLPSIAGAILYFTVLSFGGQMVTYLLSAGYSSLQVGIARTVGVVFEVLATWVAPWLMGRIGEIRAGLWMSTWQVTMLVAGVSVFWMFDMNSNSLIAASGLVGGTVLSRLGLRGFDLCVQLIVQEEVEAENRGVFSSVEAAWQSAFELLAYTSTIVFSRPEQFKWPSLISTIAVASASSAYAAFVYLRRGHLLHLEALTCLLRAEKGKQRDRESDIEQISVRSEM
;
A
#
# COMPACT_ATOMS: atom_id res chain seq x y z
N MET A 1 50.43 29.32 -24.34
CA MET A 1 49.86 29.48 -23.00
C MET A 1 48.36 29.69 -23.19
N ALA A 2 47.59 28.61 -23.17
CA ALA A 2 46.14 28.71 -23.10
C ALA A 2 45.79 29.30 -21.72
N SER A 3 44.94 30.32 -21.70
CA SER A 3 44.50 30.99 -20.47
C SER A 3 43.81 29.99 -19.55
N ASP A 4 44.00 30.12 -18.23
CA ASP A 4 43.39 29.26 -17.23
C ASP A 4 41.86 29.18 -17.34
N ASP A 5 41.20 30.18 -17.96
CA ASP A 5 39.76 30.17 -18.27
C ASP A 5 39.34 29.10 -19.29
N GLU A 6 40.24 28.66 -20.18
CA GLU A 6 39.95 27.60 -21.16
C GLU A 6 40.09 26.20 -20.55
N ARG A 7 40.79 26.08 -19.41
CA ARG A 7 40.93 24.83 -18.65
C ARG A 7 39.81 24.62 -17.63
N THR A 8 39.22 25.68 -17.10
CA THR A 8 38.05 25.60 -16.20
C THR A 8 36.74 25.28 -16.91
N ALA A 9 36.61 25.58 -18.22
CA ALA A 9 35.45 25.17 -19.01
C ALA A 9 35.41 23.65 -19.33
N LEU A 10 36.50 22.92 -19.08
CA LEU A 10 36.58 21.46 -19.30
C LEU A 10 36.33 20.64 -18.02
N LEU A 11 35.91 21.29 -16.92
CA LEU A 11 35.65 20.66 -15.61
C LEU A 11 34.25 20.95 -15.06
N GLU A 12 33.31 21.43 -15.88
CA GLU A 12 31.90 21.22 -15.54
C GLU A 12 31.55 19.77 -15.90
N PRO A 13 31.09 18.93 -14.95
CA PRO A 13 30.48 17.67 -15.33
C PRO A 13 29.28 18.03 -16.20
N ALA A 14 29.36 17.75 -17.50
CA ALA A 14 28.23 17.88 -18.40
C ALA A 14 27.08 17.12 -17.75
N TYR A 15 26.11 17.85 -17.19
CA TYR A 15 24.87 17.29 -16.67
C TYR A 15 24.22 16.62 -17.88
N ARG A 16 24.45 15.32 -18.06
CA ARG A 16 23.74 14.52 -19.05
C ARG A 16 22.29 14.45 -18.59
N HIS A 17 21.51 15.43 -19.02
CA HIS A 17 20.07 15.35 -18.90
C HIS A 17 19.61 14.15 -19.70
N VAL A 18 18.92 13.21 -19.04
CA VAL A 18 18.25 12.09 -19.72
C VAL A 18 17.40 12.64 -20.85
N SER A 19 17.53 12.05 -22.04
CA SER A 19 16.77 12.47 -23.22
C SER A 19 15.28 12.59 -22.87
N PRO A 20 14.63 13.75 -23.12
CA PRO A 20 13.21 13.94 -22.84
C PRO A 20 12.32 12.89 -23.51
N ALA A 21 12.75 12.35 -24.64
CA ALA A 21 12.05 11.27 -25.34
C ALA A 21 12.07 9.94 -24.57
N VAL A 22 13.21 9.59 -23.96
CA VAL A 22 13.39 8.38 -23.15
C VAL A 22 12.51 8.47 -21.89
N SER A 23 12.64 9.57 -21.14
CA SER A 23 11.85 9.80 -19.93
C SER A 23 10.34 9.78 -20.23
N ARG A 24 9.89 10.45 -21.29
CA ARG A 24 8.48 10.45 -21.67
C ARG A 24 7.96 9.06 -22.02
N ARG A 25 8.72 8.25 -22.75
CA ARG A 25 8.30 6.88 -23.11
C ARG A 25 8.24 5.97 -21.89
N LEU A 26 9.22 6.08 -21.00
CA LEU A 26 9.23 5.35 -19.73
C LEU A 26 8.02 5.73 -18.88
N TYR A 27 7.72 7.03 -18.74
CA TYR A 27 6.55 7.52 -18.00
C TYR A 27 5.22 7.11 -18.64
N VAL A 28 5.11 7.12 -19.97
CA VAL A 28 3.90 6.62 -20.67
C VAL A 28 3.71 5.14 -20.42
N SER A 29 4.78 4.34 -20.52
CA SER A 29 4.72 2.90 -20.23
C SER A 29 4.32 2.63 -18.77
N HIS A 30 4.93 3.35 -17.82
CA HIS A 30 4.61 3.25 -16.40
C HIS A 30 3.17 3.67 -16.12
N PHE A 31 2.72 4.80 -16.68
CA PHE A 31 1.35 5.28 -16.56
C PHE A 31 0.34 4.26 -17.07
N LEU A 32 0.52 3.75 -18.29
CA LEU A 32 -0.39 2.74 -18.85
C LEU A 32 -0.41 1.48 -17.99
N SER A 33 0.75 1.05 -17.50
CA SER A 33 0.82 -0.14 -16.65
C SER A 33 0.08 0.04 -15.33
N THR A 34 0.39 1.11 -14.60
CA THR A 34 -0.22 1.40 -13.31
C THR A 34 -1.71 1.70 -13.47
N TRP A 35 -2.11 2.45 -14.50
CA TRP A 35 -3.51 2.74 -14.81
C TRP A 35 -4.31 1.45 -15.02
N ASN A 36 -3.85 0.58 -15.93
CA ASN A 36 -4.54 -0.67 -16.25
C ASN A 36 -4.62 -1.61 -15.04
N SER A 37 -3.55 -1.72 -14.26
CA SER A 37 -3.55 -2.56 -13.04
C SER A 37 -4.52 -2.02 -11.99
N ARG A 38 -4.60 -0.70 -11.77
CA ARG A 38 -5.54 -0.10 -10.80
C ARG A 38 -7.00 -0.18 -11.24
N VAL A 39 -7.26 0.01 -12.54
CA VAL A 39 -8.60 -0.15 -13.12
C VAL A 39 -9.06 -1.60 -13.00
N PHE A 40 -8.21 -2.58 -13.32
CA PHE A 40 -8.56 -3.99 -13.17
C PHE A 40 -8.69 -4.43 -11.70
N GLU A 41 -7.79 -3.99 -10.82
CA GLU A 41 -7.84 -4.31 -9.39
C GLU A 41 -9.18 -3.88 -8.77
N PHE A 42 -9.64 -2.66 -9.06
CA PHE A 42 -10.93 -2.19 -8.55
C PHE A 42 -12.12 -2.74 -9.35
N GLY A 43 -11.99 -2.86 -10.68
CA GLY A 43 -13.00 -3.45 -11.54
C GLY A 43 -13.34 -4.89 -11.13
N GLY A 44 -12.33 -5.72 -10.87
CA GLY A 44 -12.53 -7.10 -10.41
C GLY A 44 -13.33 -7.20 -9.11
N VAL A 45 -13.21 -6.21 -8.21
CA VAL A 45 -14.05 -6.12 -7.01
C VAL A 45 -15.51 -5.87 -7.38
N LEU A 46 -15.78 -4.89 -8.25
CA LEU A 46 -17.13 -4.56 -8.71
C LEU A 46 -17.76 -5.74 -9.47
N TYR A 47 -16.99 -6.39 -10.35
CA TYR A 47 -17.47 -7.52 -11.14
C TYR A 47 -17.79 -8.73 -10.26
N LEU A 48 -16.97 -9.05 -9.25
CA LEU A 48 -17.30 -10.12 -8.31
C LEU A 48 -18.52 -9.78 -7.45
N ALA A 49 -18.66 -8.53 -7.02
CA ALA A 49 -19.81 -8.08 -6.24
C ALA A 49 -21.12 -8.13 -7.05
N THR A 50 -21.06 -7.86 -8.35
CA THR A 50 -22.23 -7.93 -9.25
C THR A 50 -22.60 -9.37 -9.61
N VAL A 51 -21.61 -10.25 -9.81
CA VAL A 51 -21.86 -11.68 -10.10
C VAL A 51 -22.36 -12.45 -8.87
N PHE A 52 -21.90 -12.10 -7.67
CA PHE A 52 -22.29 -12.74 -6.40
C PHE A 52 -22.88 -11.72 -5.41
N PRO A 53 -24.08 -11.20 -5.70
CA PRO A 53 -24.73 -10.27 -4.77
C PRO A 53 -25.06 -10.98 -3.45
N GLY A 54 -24.90 -10.26 -2.34
CA GLY A 54 -25.30 -10.76 -1.02
C GLY A 54 -24.30 -11.69 -0.32
N THR A 55 -23.08 -11.84 -0.84
CA THR A 55 -22.00 -12.56 -0.13
C THR A 55 -20.63 -11.89 -0.31
N LEU A 56 -19.84 -11.91 0.76
CA LEU A 56 -18.45 -11.45 0.77
C LEU A 56 -17.46 -12.58 0.45
N LEU A 57 -17.92 -13.84 0.42
CA LEU A 57 -17.04 -15.01 0.38
C LEU A 57 -16.18 -15.08 -0.89
N PRO A 58 -16.73 -14.98 -2.12
CA PRO A 58 -15.91 -15.09 -3.34
C PRO A 58 -14.86 -13.98 -3.43
N MET A 59 -15.25 -12.75 -3.04
CA MET A 59 -14.35 -11.60 -3.01
C MET A 59 -13.22 -11.78 -1.98
N SER A 60 -13.56 -12.28 -0.79
CA SER A 60 -12.58 -12.49 0.28
C SER A 60 -11.59 -13.60 -0.08
N LEU A 61 -12.07 -14.71 -0.67
CA LEU A 61 -11.21 -15.78 -1.19
C LEU A 61 -10.32 -15.30 -2.34
N TYR A 62 -10.88 -14.54 -3.28
CA TYR A 62 -10.12 -13.94 -4.37
C TYR A 62 -8.98 -13.07 -3.84
N ALA A 63 -9.26 -12.17 -2.90
CA ALA A 63 -8.27 -11.27 -2.32
C ALA A 63 -7.22 -12.03 -1.48
N LEU A 64 -7.65 -13.00 -0.68
CA LEU A 64 -6.77 -13.87 0.12
C LEU A 64 -5.78 -14.62 -0.78
N ILE A 65 -6.29 -15.36 -1.78
CA ILE A 65 -5.45 -16.19 -2.65
C ILE A 65 -4.49 -15.32 -3.47
N ARG A 66 -4.96 -14.18 -3.98
CA ARG A 66 -4.13 -13.19 -4.68
C ARG A 66 -3.01 -12.66 -3.77
N GLY A 67 -3.31 -12.32 -2.51
CA GLY A 67 -2.31 -11.88 -1.52
C GLY A 67 -1.30 -12.97 -1.17
N VAL A 68 -1.79 -14.18 -0.84
CA VAL A 68 -0.95 -15.35 -0.54
C VAL A 68 -0.02 -15.69 -1.71
N SER A 69 -0.50 -15.62 -2.95
CA SER A 69 0.33 -15.86 -4.13
C SER A 69 1.50 -14.87 -4.21
N ALA A 70 1.25 -13.58 -3.95
CA ALA A 70 2.30 -12.57 -3.97
C ALA A 70 3.38 -12.83 -2.91
N ILE A 71 2.97 -13.29 -1.72
CA ILE A 71 3.90 -13.63 -0.62
C ILE A 71 4.74 -14.87 -0.98
N ILE A 72 4.09 -15.95 -1.42
CA ILE A 72 4.75 -17.23 -1.74
C ILE A 72 5.76 -17.06 -2.89
N PHE A 73 5.38 -16.30 -3.92
CA PHE A 73 6.22 -16.13 -5.12
C PHE A 73 7.14 -14.91 -5.09
N ALA A 74 7.14 -14.10 -4.01
CA ALA A 74 8.03 -12.94 -3.90
C ALA A 74 9.52 -13.27 -4.11
N PRO A 75 10.10 -14.35 -3.53
CA PRO A 75 11.50 -14.71 -3.78
C PRO A 75 11.76 -15.11 -5.25
N ALA A 76 10.81 -15.81 -5.87
CA ALA A 76 10.91 -16.22 -7.27
C ALA A 76 10.87 -15.01 -8.21
N ILE A 77 10.01 -14.03 -7.92
CA ILE A 77 9.98 -12.74 -8.63
C ILE A 77 11.33 -12.04 -8.50
N GLY A 78 11.87 -11.90 -7.28
CA GLY A 78 13.17 -11.26 -7.07
C GLY A 78 14.29 -11.95 -7.84
N TRP A 79 14.37 -13.28 -7.76
CA TRP A 79 15.36 -14.06 -8.50
C TRP A 79 15.22 -13.89 -10.03
N TYR A 80 14.00 -13.85 -10.56
CA TYR A 80 13.77 -13.64 -11.99
C TYR A 80 14.16 -12.22 -12.44
N ILE A 81 13.92 -11.20 -11.61
CA ILE A 81 14.39 -9.83 -11.86
C ILE A 81 15.92 -9.79 -11.92
N ASP A 82 16.59 -10.42 -10.97
CA ASP A 82 18.05 -10.31 -10.82
C ASP A 82 18.81 -11.11 -11.87
N THR A 83 18.28 -12.26 -12.30
CA THR A 83 18.94 -13.16 -13.27
C THR A 83 18.50 -12.95 -14.71
N GLY A 84 17.28 -12.44 -14.93
CA GLY A 84 16.71 -12.28 -16.25
C GLY A 84 17.29 -11.10 -17.03
N ASN A 85 17.26 -11.19 -18.36
CA ASN A 85 17.54 -10.05 -19.22
C ASN A 85 16.50 -8.93 -18.95
N ARG A 86 16.97 -7.70 -18.71
CA ARG A 86 16.12 -6.56 -18.33
C ARG A 86 14.94 -6.36 -19.27
N LEU A 87 15.14 -6.42 -20.59
CA LEU A 87 14.07 -6.23 -21.56
C LEU A 87 13.06 -7.38 -21.51
N GLN A 88 13.55 -8.62 -21.49
CA GLN A 88 12.68 -9.80 -21.45
C GLN A 88 11.82 -9.81 -20.20
N VAL A 89 12.40 -9.53 -19.03
CA VAL A 89 11.66 -9.50 -17.75
C VAL A 89 10.49 -8.53 -17.83
N VAL A 90 10.73 -7.29 -18.29
CA VAL A 90 9.69 -6.27 -18.39
C VAL A 90 8.67 -6.61 -19.46
N GLN A 91 9.09 -7.01 -20.67
CA GLN A 91 8.17 -7.38 -21.75
C GLN A 91 7.27 -8.56 -21.39
N VAL A 92 7.83 -9.62 -20.81
CA VAL A 92 7.08 -10.79 -20.35
C VAL A 92 6.06 -10.35 -19.30
N SER A 93 6.47 -9.53 -18.33
CA SER A 93 5.54 -9.02 -17.31
C SER A 93 4.36 -8.27 -17.92
N ILE A 94 4.60 -7.36 -18.87
CA ILE A 94 3.55 -6.57 -19.54
C ILE A 94 2.61 -7.48 -20.34
N VAL A 95 3.17 -8.32 -21.21
CA VAL A 95 2.37 -9.16 -22.12
C VAL A 95 1.51 -10.15 -21.34
N PHE A 96 2.10 -10.89 -20.39
CA PHE A 96 1.34 -11.85 -19.59
C PHE A 96 0.27 -11.15 -18.76
N GLN A 97 0.59 -10.02 -18.10
CA GLN A 97 -0.37 -9.27 -17.32
C GLN A 97 -1.60 -8.87 -18.15
N ARG A 98 -1.39 -8.33 -19.35
CA ARG A 98 -2.50 -7.89 -20.23
C ARG A 98 -3.32 -9.06 -20.76
N LEU A 99 -2.67 -10.16 -21.14
CA LEU A 99 -3.35 -11.37 -21.61
C LEU A 99 -4.24 -11.99 -20.53
N VAL A 100 -3.73 -12.13 -19.29
CA VAL A 100 -4.54 -12.70 -18.20
C VAL A 100 -5.67 -11.76 -17.77
N VAL A 101 -5.49 -10.44 -17.86
CA VAL A 101 -6.57 -9.46 -17.63
C VAL A 101 -7.65 -9.57 -18.71
N ALA A 102 -7.26 -9.62 -19.98
CA ALA A 102 -8.20 -9.80 -21.10
C ALA A 102 -8.97 -11.12 -20.97
N ALA A 103 -8.29 -12.21 -20.64
CA ALA A 103 -8.91 -13.51 -20.37
C ALA A 103 -9.86 -13.44 -19.16
N SER A 104 -9.45 -12.77 -18.08
CA SER A 104 -10.31 -12.55 -16.91
C SER A 104 -11.56 -11.77 -17.28
N CYS A 105 -11.46 -10.72 -18.09
CA CYS A 105 -12.61 -9.95 -18.56
C CYS A 105 -13.56 -10.80 -19.42
N ALA A 106 -13.04 -11.70 -20.27
CA ALA A 106 -13.88 -12.63 -21.02
C ALA A 106 -14.65 -13.59 -20.09
N VAL A 107 -13.99 -14.13 -19.06
CA VAL A 107 -14.66 -14.99 -18.07
C VAL A 107 -15.67 -14.21 -17.23
N PHE A 108 -15.34 -12.99 -16.80
CA PHE A 108 -16.27 -12.10 -16.10
C PHE A 108 -17.48 -11.74 -16.96
N TYR A 109 -17.28 -11.51 -18.26
CA TYR A 109 -18.38 -11.25 -19.19
C TYR A 109 -19.31 -12.45 -19.29
N ILE A 110 -18.76 -13.67 -19.42
CA ILE A 110 -19.54 -14.92 -19.41
C ILE A 110 -20.33 -15.07 -18.10
N LEU A 111 -19.69 -14.77 -16.96
CA LEU A 111 -20.34 -14.81 -15.65
C LEU A 111 -21.42 -13.73 -15.46
N ALA A 112 -21.29 -12.59 -16.13
CA ALA A 112 -22.21 -11.45 -16.05
C ALA A 112 -23.35 -11.49 -17.07
N VAL A 113 -23.28 -12.39 -18.07
CA VAL A 113 -24.41 -12.74 -18.93
C VAL A 113 -25.27 -13.73 -18.15
N ASP A 114 -26.58 -13.47 -18.04
CA ASP A 114 -27.57 -14.20 -17.23
C ASP A 114 -27.81 -15.65 -17.69
N THR A 115 -26.73 -16.42 -17.80
CA THR A 115 -26.72 -17.82 -18.15
C THR A 115 -26.78 -18.65 -16.87
N GLN A 116 -27.75 -19.56 -16.81
CA GLN A 116 -27.96 -20.43 -15.66
C GLN A 116 -26.90 -21.54 -15.65
N PHE A 117 -25.68 -21.21 -15.20
CA PHE A 117 -24.66 -22.21 -14.93
C PHE A 117 -24.97 -23.01 -13.67
N SER A 118 -24.60 -24.29 -13.67
CA SER A 118 -24.58 -25.09 -12.44
C SER A 118 -23.59 -24.51 -11.43
N SER A 119 -23.84 -24.76 -10.15
CA SER A 119 -23.00 -24.24 -9.06
C SER A 119 -21.51 -24.62 -9.23
N GLY A 120 -21.25 -25.85 -9.68
CA GLY A 120 -19.89 -26.34 -9.95
C GLY A 120 -19.19 -25.58 -11.08
N VAL A 121 -19.87 -25.31 -12.20
CA VAL A 121 -19.30 -24.53 -13.31
C VAL A 121 -19.00 -23.11 -12.88
N ARG A 122 -19.93 -22.48 -12.14
CA ARG A 122 -19.74 -21.11 -11.63
C ARG A 122 -18.53 -21.03 -10.67
N ALA A 123 -18.40 -22.00 -9.76
CA ALA A 123 -17.24 -22.10 -8.87
C ALA A 123 -15.93 -22.31 -9.65
N GLY A 124 -15.95 -23.15 -10.70
CA GLY A 124 -14.81 -23.36 -11.59
C GLY A 124 -14.38 -22.09 -12.32
N LEU A 125 -15.33 -21.31 -12.85
CA LEU A 125 -15.04 -20.01 -13.49
C LEU A 125 -14.46 -18.99 -12.52
N VAL A 126 -14.96 -18.93 -11.27
CA VAL A 126 -14.35 -18.10 -10.22
C VAL A 126 -12.93 -18.55 -9.91
N ALA A 127 -12.68 -19.86 -9.82
CA ALA A 127 -11.34 -20.37 -9.58
C ALA A 127 -10.36 -19.97 -10.71
N VAL A 128 -10.82 -20.01 -11.97
CA VAL A 128 -10.04 -19.55 -13.14
C VAL A 128 -9.73 -18.05 -13.04
N VAL A 129 -10.73 -17.22 -12.72
CA VAL A 129 -10.53 -15.77 -12.56
C VAL A 129 -9.58 -15.46 -11.40
N THR A 130 -9.72 -16.15 -10.27
CA THR A 130 -8.81 -16.01 -9.14
C THR A 130 -7.38 -16.41 -9.52
N PHE A 131 -7.20 -17.49 -10.29
CA PHE A 131 -5.88 -17.88 -10.79
C PHE A 131 -5.27 -16.81 -11.71
N PHE A 132 -6.03 -16.29 -12.68
CA PHE A 132 -5.57 -15.20 -13.53
C PHE A 132 -5.25 -13.92 -12.75
N ALA A 133 -6.01 -13.61 -11.71
CA ALA A 133 -5.71 -12.50 -10.83
C ALA A 133 -4.43 -12.69 -10.01
N CYS A 134 -4.05 -13.92 -9.68
CA CYS A 134 -2.74 -14.18 -9.08
C CYS A 134 -1.63 -13.89 -10.08
N VAL A 135 -1.74 -14.41 -11.31
CA VAL A 135 -0.76 -14.15 -12.38
C VAL A 135 -0.64 -12.64 -12.67
N GLU A 136 -1.77 -11.94 -12.78
CA GLU A 136 -1.79 -10.48 -12.97
C GLU A 136 -1.04 -9.77 -11.84
N LYS A 137 -1.29 -10.15 -10.58
CA LYS A 137 -0.65 -9.54 -9.41
C LYS A 137 0.87 -9.75 -9.43
N LEU A 138 1.32 -10.97 -9.75
CA LEU A 138 2.74 -11.30 -9.85
C LEU A 138 3.43 -10.52 -10.97
N CYS A 139 2.81 -10.46 -12.16
CA CYS A 139 3.34 -9.69 -13.27
C CYS A 139 3.34 -8.17 -12.98
N SER A 140 2.33 -7.66 -12.29
CA SER A 140 2.25 -6.26 -11.86
C SER A 140 3.38 -5.89 -10.90
N ILE A 141 3.65 -6.74 -9.90
CA ILE A 141 4.80 -6.56 -8.98
C ILE A 141 6.11 -6.64 -9.76
N LEU A 142 6.26 -7.65 -10.64
CA LEU A 142 7.45 -7.85 -11.45
C LEU A 142 7.77 -6.61 -12.30
N ASN A 143 6.76 -6.05 -12.99
CA ASN A 143 6.92 -4.85 -13.80
C ASN A 143 7.29 -3.64 -12.95
N LEU A 144 6.55 -3.39 -11.86
CA LEU A 144 6.76 -2.24 -10.98
C LEU A 144 8.17 -2.23 -10.38
N VAL A 145 8.62 -3.36 -9.81
CA VAL A 145 9.94 -3.46 -9.21
C VAL A 145 11.04 -3.34 -10.28
N SER A 146 10.88 -3.97 -11.44
CA SER A 146 11.87 -3.89 -12.53
C SER A 146 12.01 -2.46 -13.06
N VAL A 147 10.90 -1.73 -13.22
CA VAL A 147 10.93 -0.37 -13.76
C VAL A 147 11.42 0.62 -12.71
N GLU A 148 10.80 0.66 -11.53
CA GLU A 148 11.10 1.69 -10.52
C GLU A 148 12.43 1.46 -9.79
N LYS A 149 12.81 0.20 -9.54
CA LYS A 149 13.98 -0.12 -8.71
C LYS A 149 15.23 -0.45 -9.51
N ASP A 150 15.11 -0.83 -10.79
CA ASP A 150 16.25 -1.14 -11.66
C ASP A 150 16.35 -0.14 -12.82
N TRP A 151 15.34 -0.05 -13.71
CA TRP A 151 15.46 0.79 -14.92
C TRP A 151 15.61 2.28 -14.63
N VAL A 152 14.81 2.84 -13.72
CA VAL A 152 14.93 4.26 -13.35
C VAL A 152 16.31 4.57 -12.76
N VAL A 153 16.89 3.64 -11.99
CA VAL A 153 18.23 3.78 -11.41
C VAL A 153 19.29 3.77 -12.51
N VAL A 154 19.20 2.84 -13.47
CA VAL A 154 20.14 2.74 -14.60
C VAL A 154 20.05 3.96 -15.52
N VAL A 155 18.84 4.38 -15.89
CA VAL A 155 18.59 5.53 -16.77
C VAL A 155 19.08 6.84 -16.13
N SER A 156 19.08 6.93 -14.81
CA SER A 156 19.60 8.10 -14.10
C SER A 156 21.14 8.20 -14.07
N GLU A 157 21.87 7.22 -14.61
CA GLU A 157 23.35 7.16 -14.62
C GLU A 157 23.99 7.40 -13.24
N ARG A 158 23.31 7.01 -12.15
CA ARG A 158 23.70 7.29 -10.74
C ARG A 158 23.73 8.78 -10.36
N ASN A 159 23.13 9.67 -11.16
CA ASN A 159 22.93 11.06 -10.77
C ASN A 159 21.79 11.15 -9.73
N PRO A 160 22.07 11.57 -8.48
CA PRO A 160 21.07 11.58 -7.41
C PRO A 160 19.94 12.59 -7.66
N GLU A 161 20.20 13.70 -8.34
CA GLU A 161 19.19 14.73 -8.62
C GLU A 161 18.18 14.22 -9.66
N VAL A 162 18.69 13.66 -10.76
CA VAL A 162 17.86 13.07 -11.82
C VAL A 162 17.04 11.90 -11.27
N LEU A 163 17.66 11.02 -10.47
CA LEU A 163 16.97 9.90 -9.83
C LEU A 163 15.84 10.37 -8.91
N ARG A 164 16.06 11.43 -8.12
CA ARG A 164 15.03 12.02 -7.26
C ARG A 164 13.86 12.55 -8.07
N ASP A 165 14.13 13.26 -9.16
CA ASP A 165 13.11 13.83 -10.02
C ASP A 165 12.29 12.76 -10.74
N MET A 166 12.96 11.73 -11.29
CA MET A 166 12.28 10.59 -11.92
C MET A 166 11.41 9.83 -10.93
N ASN A 167 11.93 9.52 -9.73
CA ASN A 167 11.17 8.86 -8.67
C ASN A 167 9.96 9.70 -8.23
N ALA A 168 10.12 11.02 -8.13
CA ALA A 168 9.01 11.92 -7.82
C ALA A 168 7.94 11.89 -8.92
N GLN A 169 8.32 11.84 -10.21
CA GLN A 169 7.36 11.71 -11.32
C GLN A 169 6.66 10.35 -11.32
N MET A 170 7.38 9.24 -11.12
CA MET A 170 6.78 7.90 -10.99
C MET A 170 5.74 7.88 -9.87
N ARG A 171 6.08 8.43 -8.71
CA ARG A 171 5.16 8.52 -7.58
C ARG A 171 3.91 9.35 -7.88
N ARG A 172 4.04 10.46 -8.62
CA ARG A 172 2.89 11.26 -9.05
C ARG A 172 1.96 10.47 -9.97
N ILE A 173 2.52 9.72 -10.92
CA ILE A 173 1.77 8.83 -11.81
C ILE A 173 0.98 7.80 -11.00
N ASP A 174 1.61 7.18 -10.00
CA ASP A 174 0.93 6.19 -9.15
C ASP A 174 -0.24 6.79 -8.38
N LEU A 175 -0.05 7.98 -7.81
CA LEU A 175 -1.09 8.68 -7.06
C LEU A 175 -2.27 9.06 -7.97
N LEU A 176 -1.98 9.56 -9.18
CA LEU A 176 -3.02 9.86 -10.18
C LEU A 176 -3.80 8.61 -10.56
N CYS A 177 -3.13 7.49 -10.84
CA CYS A 177 -3.79 6.23 -11.18
C CYS A 177 -4.58 5.65 -10.01
N LYS A 178 -4.07 5.78 -8.78
CA LYS A 178 -4.77 5.36 -7.55
C LYS A 178 -6.05 6.15 -7.31
N LEU A 179 -6.05 7.44 -7.69
CA LEU A 179 -7.18 8.36 -7.52
C LEU A 179 -8.23 8.19 -8.63
N PHE A 180 -7.79 8.25 -9.89
CA PHE A 180 -8.68 8.32 -11.06
C PHE A 180 -9.02 6.96 -11.65
N GLY A 181 -8.16 5.94 -11.55
CA GLY A 181 -8.43 4.62 -12.12
C GLY A 181 -9.69 3.96 -11.54
N PRO A 182 -9.80 3.82 -10.21
CA PRO A 182 -11.02 3.30 -9.56
C PRO A 182 -12.28 4.13 -9.88
N LEU A 183 -12.16 5.45 -9.92
CA LEU A 183 -13.27 6.35 -10.27
C LEU A 183 -13.72 6.16 -11.71
N PHE A 184 -12.77 6.04 -12.64
CA PHE A 184 -13.04 5.82 -14.07
C PHE A 184 -13.81 4.53 -14.32
N ILE A 185 -13.43 3.42 -13.67
CA ILE A 185 -14.16 2.17 -13.88
C ILE A 185 -15.50 2.15 -13.13
N ALA A 186 -15.57 2.81 -11.96
CA ALA A 186 -16.81 2.97 -11.21
C ALA A 186 -17.89 3.75 -11.97
N THR A 187 -17.52 4.79 -12.71
CA THR A 187 -18.47 5.58 -13.51
C THR A 187 -19.05 4.74 -14.66
N ILE A 188 -18.21 3.95 -15.33
CA ILE A 188 -18.67 3.07 -16.41
C ILE A 188 -19.52 1.92 -15.85
N ASP A 189 -19.11 1.31 -14.73
CA ASP A 189 -19.84 0.23 -14.07
C ASP A 189 -21.21 0.69 -13.56
N ALA A 190 -21.32 1.93 -13.07
CA ALA A 190 -22.59 2.52 -12.67
C ALA A 190 -23.60 2.68 -13.84
N TYR A 191 -23.11 2.82 -15.07
CA TYR A 191 -23.95 2.77 -16.26
C TYR A 191 -24.30 1.32 -16.64
N SER A 192 -23.29 0.45 -16.76
CA SER A 192 -23.47 -0.98 -17.00
C SER A 192 -22.19 -1.76 -16.70
N SER A 193 -22.31 -2.78 -15.84
CA SER A 193 -21.18 -3.67 -15.52
C SER A 193 -20.64 -4.42 -16.75
N ARG A 194 -21.50 -4.77 -17.72
CA ARG A 194 -21.07 -5.41 -18.97
C ARG A 194 -20.20 -4.45 -19.80
N VAL A 195 -20.58 -3.17 -19.88
CA VAL A 195 -19.81 -2.15 -20.58
C VAL A 195 -18.49 -1.89 -19.85
N ALA A 196 -18.47 -1.90 -18.52
CA ALA A 196 -17.24 -1.76 -17.75
C ALA A 196 -16.26 -2.91 -18.00
N ILE A 197 -16.74 -4.16 -18.08
CA ILE A 197 -15.91 -5.32 -18.41
C ILE A 197 -15.35 -5.20 -19.84
N ILE A 198 -16.18 -4.80 -20.82
CA ILE A 198 -15.73 -4.60 -22.21
C ILE A 198 -14.70 -3.46 -22.31
N ALA A 199 -14.93 -2.34 -21.61
CA ALA A 199 -13.99 -1.22 -21.59
C ALA A 199 -12.64 -1.64 -21.02
N ASN A 200 -12.63 -2.43 -19.94
CA ASN A 200 -11.41 -2.96 -19.33
C ASN A 200 -10.68 -3.93 -20.27
N PHE A 201 -11.42 -4.82 -20.94
CA PHE A 201 -10.87 -5.70 -21.98
C PHE A 201 -10.22 -4.91 -23.12
N ALA A 202 -10.95 -3.95 -23.70
CA ALA A 202 -10.49 -3.16 -24.84
C ALA A 202 -9.25 -2.32 -24.49
N MET A 203 -9.25 -1.73 -23.29
CA MET A 203 -8.13 -0.93 -22.80
C MET A 203 -6.85 -1.76 -22.63
N ASN A 204 -6.95 -2.96 -22.04
CA ASN A 204 -5.80 -3.86 -21.90
C ASN A 204 -5.34 -4.44 -23.26
N ALA A 205 -6.25 -4.73 -24.18
CA ALA A 205 -5.89 -5.18 -25.52
C ALA A 205 -5.14 -4.09 -26.32
N ALA A 206 -5.62 -2.84 -26.24
CA ALA A 206 -5.00 -1.71 -26.92
C ALA A 206 -3.63 -1.32 -26.33
N SER A 207 -3.47 -1.44 -25.01
CA SER A 207 -2.25 -1.01 -24.34
C SER A 207 -1.06 -1.97 -24.55
N ILE A 208 -1.28 -3.25 -24.88
CA ILE A 208 -0.20 -4.22 -25.15
C ILE A 208 0.79 -3.67 -26.16
N LEU A 209 0.31 -3.24 -27.33
CA LEU A 209 1.17 -2.78 -28.42
C LEU A 209 1.93 -1.52 -28.01
N ILE A 210 1.23 -0.57 -27.38
CA ILE A 210 1.81 0.72 -26.98
C ILE A 210 2.89 0.51 -25.92
N GLU A 211 2.61 -0.24 -24.86
CA GLU A 211 3.55 -0.53 -23.77
C GLU A 211 4.76 -1.33 -24.29
N TYR A 212 4.52 -2.37 -25.10
CA TYR A 212 5.58 -3.22 -25.66
C TYR A 212 6.57 -2.43 -26.52
N PHE A 213 6.07 -1.57 -27.42
CA PHE A 213 6.96 -0.76 -28.27
C PHE A 213 7.60 0.41 -27.51
N ALA A 214 6.90 1.03 -26.57
CA ALA A 214 7.47 2.11 -25.76
C ALA A 214 8.67 1.63 -24.95
N ILE A 215 8.54 0.48 -24.27
CA ILE A 215 9.62 -0.05 -23.43
C ILE A 215 10.79 -0.61 -24.26
N ALA A 216 10.50 -1.24 -25.41
CA ALA A 216 11.54 -1.72 -26.32
C ALA A 216 12.41 -0.55 -26.84
N ARG A 217 11.79 0.58 -27.21
CA ARG A 217 12.54 1.75 -27.65
C ARG A 217 13.42 2.35 -26.56
N VAL A 218 12.94 2.41 -25.31
CA VAL A 218 13.75 2.87 -24.18
C VAL A 218 14.99 1.99 -24.00
N TYR A 219 14.83 0.66 -24.09
CA TYR A 219 15.95 -0.28 -23.98
C TYR A 219 17.00 -0.12 -25.08
N TYR A 220 16.59 0.10 -26.34
CA TYR A 220 17.53 0.28 -27.44
C TYR A 220 18.19 1.66 -27.46
N GLU A 221 17.57 2.68 -26.87
CA GLU A 221 18.14 4.04 -26.78
C GLU A 221 19.08 4.25 -25.60
N VAL A 222 19.06 3.37 -24.59
CA VAL A 222 19.92 3.46 -23.40
C VAL A 222 20.84 2.22 -23.35
N PRO A 223 22.09 2.32 -23.84
CA PRO A 223 23.03 1.19 -23.89
C PRO A 223 23.28 0.54 -22.53
N GLU A 224 23.26 1.31 -21.45
CA GLU A 224 23.50 0.86 -20.07
C GLU A 224 22.45 -0.17 -19.60
N LEU A 225 21.24 -0.14 -20.18
CA LEU A 225 20.21 -1.14 -19.91
C LEU A 225 20.55 -2.51 -20.52
N GLN A 226 21.38 -2.53 -21.56
CA GLN A 226 21.77 -3.74 -22.30
C GLN A 226 22.95 -4.46 -21.65
N GLU A 227 23.67 -3.77 -20.76
CA GLU A 227 24.73 -4.38 -19.97
C GLU A 227 24.17 -5.49 -19.07
N ALA A 228 24.88 -6.61 -19.01
CA ALA A 228 24.53 -7.71 -18.12
C ALA A 228 24.61 -7.23 -16.67
N LYS A 229 23.63 -7.65 -15.84
CA LYS A 229 23.68 -7.41 -14.40
C LYS A 229 24.94 -8.07 -13.84
N ILE A 230 25.89 -7.27 -13.36
CA ILE A 230 27.05 -7.79 -12.64
C ILE A 230 26.51 -8.40 -11.35
N ASN A 231 26.56 -9.73 -11.24
CA ASN A 231 26.17 -10.44 -10.05
C ASN A 231 26.99 -9.91 -8.87
N GLY A 232 26.37 -9.14 -7.98
CA GLY A 232 26.95 -8.68 -6.72
C GLY A 232 27.16 -9.81 -5.70
N ARG A 233 27.51 -11.03 -6.14
CA ARG A 233 28.22 -11.95 -5.27
C ARG A 233 29.64 -11.41 -5.20
N HIS A 234 30.01 -10.84 -4.06
CA HIS A 234 31.40 -10.83 -3.64
C HIS A 234 31.92 -12.28 -3.72
N GLU A 235 32.57 -12.62 -4.82
CA GLU A 235 33.64 -13.60 -4.78
C GLU A 235 34.70 -12.98 -3.88
N VAL A 236 34.73 -13.42 -2.63
CA VAL A 236 35.92 -13.24 -1.79
C VAL A 236 37.04 -13.97 -2.53
N PRO A 237 38.10 -13.28 -3.00
CA PRO A 237 39.23 -13.95 -3.62
C PRO A 237 39.99 -14.68 -2.50
N GLY A 238 39.79 -15.98 -2.36
CA GLY A 238 40.63 -16.80 -1.48
C GLY A 238 39.93 -17.84 -0.61
N GLU A 239 38.99 -18.63 -1.15
CA GLU A 239 38.74 -19.96 -0.58
C GLU A 239 39.38 -21.02 -1.50
N PRO A 240 40.32 -21.84 -1.00
CA PRO A 240 40.98 -22.85 -1.80
C PRO A 240 39.97 -23.92 -2.23
N GLU A 241 40.09 -24.34 -3.49
CA GLU A 241 39.33 -25.44 -4.09
C GLU A 241 39.38 -26.68 -3.19
N ALA A 242 38.32 -26.88 -2.41
CA ALA A 242 38.09 -28.13 -1.70
C ALA A 242 37.61 -29.16 -2.72
N GLN A 243 38.50 -30.12 -2.97
CA GLN A 243 38.34 -31.28 -3.83
C GLN A 243 36.95 -31.91 -3.75
N SER A 244 36.42 -32.18 -4.93
CA SER A 244 35.19 -32.91 -5.21
C SER A 244 35.25 -34.35 -4.67
N SER A 245 34.93 -34.53 -3.40
CA SER A 245 34.53 -35.82 -2.86
C SER A 245 33.06 -36.09 -3.19
N HIS A 246 32.85 -37.04 -4.11
CA HIS A 246 31.58 -37.66 -4.46
C HIS A 246 30.86 -38.16 -3.18
N ASN A 247 30.00 -37.33 -2.59
CA ASN A 247 29.06 -37.76 -1.57
C ASN A 247 27.66 -37.70 -2.16
N SER A 248 27.13 -38.88 -2.50
CA SER A 248 25.76 -39.13 -2.90
C SER A 248 24.82 -38.94 -1.69
N ASN A 249 24.66 -37.69 -1.25
CA ASN A 249 23.55 -37.34 -0.38
C ASN A 249 22.30 -37.23 -1.25
N PRO A 250 21.20 -37.93 -0.94
CA PRO A 250 19.98 -37.85 -1.74
C PRO A 250 19.52 -36.39 -1.76
N ILE A 251 19.18 -35.87 -2.93
CA ILE A 251 18.75 -34.48 -3.18
C ILE A 251 17.72 -33.99 -2.12
N VAL A 252 16.90 -34.91 -1.62
CA VAL A 252 15.92 -34.68 -0.54
C VAL A 252 16.57 -34.25 0.78
N SER A 253 17.69 -34.84 1.22
CA SER A 253 18.35 -34.47 2.49
C SER A 253 19.03 -33.11 2.39
N ALA A 254 19.58 -32.76 1.24
CA ALA A 254 20.15 -31.44 0.98
C ALA A 254 19.08 -30.34 0.96
N ILE A 255 17.89 -30.62 0.41
CA ILE A 255 16.74 -29.69 0.45
C ILE A 255 16.22 -29.55 1.89
N TRP A 256 16.07 -30.65 2.64
CA TRP A 256 15.63 -30.62 4.03
C TRP A 256 16.58 -29.82 4.91
N GLN A 257 17.90 -30.01 4.77
CA GLN A 257 18.90 -29.24 5.51
C GLN A 257 18.85 -27.73 5.18
N ARG A 258 18.63 -27.37 3.90
CA ARG A 258 18.41 -25.96 3.51
C ARG A 258 17.13 -25.39 4.12
N LEU A 259 16.04 -26.16 4.16
CA LEU A 259 14.79 -25.73 4.80
C LEU A 259 14.97 -25.50 6.32
N ILE A 260 15.67 -26.41 7.02
CA ILE A 260 16.00 -26.22 8.45
C ILE A 260 16.81 -24.94 8.63
N ALA A 261 17.82 -24.72 7.80
CA ALA A 261 18.66 -23.53 7.90
C ALA A 261 17.85 -22.24 7.68
N ILE A 262 16.92 -22.23 6.72
CA ILE A 262 16.02 -21.09 6.47
C ILE A 262 15.08 -20.86 7.65
N ILE A 263 14.48 -21.91 8.20
CA ILE A 263 13.57 -21.81 9.35
C ILE A 263 14.33 -21.30 10.58
N HIS A 264 15.54 -21.83 10.83
CA HIS A 264 16.37 -21.40 11.94
C HIS A 264 16.78 -19.93 11.81
N LYS A 265 17.22 -19.52 10.61
CA LYS A 265 17.55 -18.12 10.33
C LYS A 265 16.33 -17.21 10.50
N SER A 266 15.17 -17.62 9.98
CA SER A 266 13.92 -16.88 10.15
C SER A 266 13.57 -16.75 11.64
N ALA A 267 13.69 -17.80 12.44
CA ALA A 267 13.46 -17.73 13.89
C ALA A 267 14.41 -16.75 14.60
N GLN A 268 15.68 -16.66 14.17
CA GLN A 268 16.62 -15.67 14.67
C GLN A 268 16.22 -14.24 14.26
N ASP A 269 15.82 -14.04 13.00
CA ASP A 269 15.34 -12.75 12.48
C ASP A 269 14.11 -12.25 13.24
N PHE A 270 13.16 -13.14 13.51
CA PHE A 270 11.99 -12.86 14.36
C PHE A 270 12.41 -12.53 15.80
N SER A 271 13.35 -13.27 16.38
CA SER A 271 13.85 -12.96 17.72
C SER A 271 14.56 -11.60 17.78
N LEU A 272 15.29 -11.21 16.72
CA LEU A 272 15.96 -9.92 16.64
C LEU A 272 14.90 -8.81 16.59
N TYR A 273 13.90 -8.94 15.73
CA TYR A 273 12.78 -8.01 15.62
C TYR A 273 12.06 -7.79 16.96
N LEU A 274 11.71 -8.88 17.67
CA LEU A 274 10.98 -8.79 18.95
C LEU A 274 11.79 -8.13 20.08
N LYS A 275 13.12 -8.27 20.06
CA LYS A 275 14.01 -7.68 21.06
C LYS A 275 14.42 -6.23 20.73
N HIS A 276 14.15 -5.77 19.51
CA HIS A 276 14.57 -4.46 19.05
C HIS A 276 13.76 -3.34 19.71
N ARG A 277 14.41 -2.21 20.01
CA ARG A 277 13.78 -1.03 20.65
C ARG A 277 12.60 -0.43 19.86
N ALA A 278 12.65 -0.53 18.53
CA ALA A 278 11.60 -0.09 17.61
C ALA A 278 10.47 -1.12 17.41
N PHE A 279 10.44 -2.20 18.20
CA PHE A 279 9.42 -3.26 18.06
C PHE A 279 8.00 -2.73 18.23
N LEU A 280 7.69 -2.03 19.33
CA LEU A 280 6.33 -1.53 19.61
C LEU A 280 5.78 -0.61 18.52
N PRO A 281 6.51 0.42 18.03
CA PRO A 281 5.98 1.26 16.96
C PRO A 281 5.82 0.48 15.65
N SER A 282 6.73 -0.43 15.32
CA SER A 282 6.62 -1.25 14.10
C SER A 282 5.45 -2.24 14.16
N ILE A 283 5.27 -2.97 15.27
CA ILE A 283 4.12 -3.88 15.41
C ILE A 283 2.80 -3.12 15.48
N ALA A 284 2.76 -1.92 16.07
CA ALA A 284 1.60 -1.05 16.02
C ALA A 284 1.24 -0.69 14.57
N GLY A 285 2.23 -0.30 13.75
CA GLY A 285 2.03 -0.08 12.32
C GLY A 285 1.55 -1.34 11.58
N ALA A 286 2.09 -2.51 11.90
CA ALA A 286 1.67 -3.76 11.28
C ALA A 286 0.23 -4.16 11.62
N ILE A 287 -0.20 -3.99 12.88
CA ILE A 287 -1.58 -4.28 13.32
C ILE A 287 -2.62 -3.46 12.53
N LEU A 288 -2.27 -2.25 12.05
CA LEU A 288 -3.19 -1.42 11.25
C LEU A 288 -3.58 -2.04 9.90
N TYR A 289 -2.84 -3.04 9.41
CA TYR A 289 -3.22 -3.83 8.25
C TYR A 289 -4.34 -4.82 8.54
N PHE A 290 -4.63 -5.11 9.81
CA PHE A 290 -5.77 -5.92 10.22
C PHE A 290 -7.05 -5.08 10.22
N THR A 291 -7.49 -4.68 9.03
CA THR A 291 -8.69 -3.88 8.88
C THR A 291 -9.44 -4.20 7.60
N VAL A 292 -10.75 -4.44 7.75
CA VAL A 292 -11.68 -4.51 6.62
C VAL A 292 -12.25 -3.13 6.29
N LEU A 293 -12.02 -2.12 7.15
CA LEU A 293 -12.52 -0.75 7.01
C LEU A 293 -11.60 0.05 6.09
N SER A 294 -11.58 -0.37 4.84
CA SER A 294 -10.89 0.28 3.74
C SER A 294 -11.71 0.20 2.47
N PHE A 295 -11.50 1.12 1.53
CA PHE A 295 -12.10 1.02 0.18
C PHE A 295 -11.47 -0.09 -0.69
N GLY A 296 -11.10 -1.21 -0.05
CA GLY A 296 -10.74 -2.48 -0.66
C GLY A 296 -11.95 -3.39 -0.85
N GLY A 297 -11.72 -4.61 -1.32
CA GLY A 297 -12.76 -5.52 -1.80
C GLY A 297 -13.94 -5.72 -0.84
N GLN A 298 -13.63 -6.02 0.42
CA GLN A 298 -14.63 -6.43 1.42
C GLN A 298 -15.65 -5.33 1.75
N MET A 299 -15.18 -4.14 2.12
CA MET A 299 -16.06 -3.01 2.41
C MET A 299 -16.83 -2.58 1.17
N VAL A 300 -16.20 -2.58 0.00
CA VAL A 300 -16.87 -2.23 -1.27
C VAL A 300 -18.02 -3.19 -1.55
N THR A 301 -17.80 -4.51 -1.43
CA THR A 301 -18.88 -5.51 -1.59
C THR A 301 -19.98 -5.30 -0.56
N TYR A 302 -19.64 -4.99 0.70
CA TYR A 302 -20.63 -4.63 1.72
C TYR A 302 -21.43 -3.38 1.32
N LEU A 303 -20.78 -2.29 0.91
CA LEU A 303 -21.44 -1.04 0.53
C LEU A 303 -22.41 -1.24 -0.64
N LEU A 304 -21.99 -1.99 -1.67
CA LEU A 304 -22.86 -2.35 -2.79
C LEU A 304 -24.08 -3.16 -2.33
N SER A 305 -23.89 -4.11 -1.41
CA SER A 305 -25.00 -4.88 -0.83
C SER A 305 -25.93 -4.06 0.07
N ALA A 306 -25.42 -2.98 0.69
CA ALA A 306 -26.18 -2.04 1.49
C ALA A 306 -26.97 -1.00 0.64
N GLY A 307 -26.78 -1.02 -0.69
CA GLY A 307 -27.50 -0.16 -1.63
C GLY A 307 -26.70 1.03 -2.20
N TYR A 308 -25.39 1.11 -1.96
CA TYR A 308 -24.55 2.09 -2.65
C TYR A 308 -24.40 1.74 -4.12
N SER A 309 -24.37 2.76 -4.98
CA SER A 309 -23.95 2.57 -6.38
C SER A 309 -22.43 2.53 -6.50
N SER A 310 -21.93 1.86 -7.55
CA SER A 310 -20.49 1.79 -7.84
C SER A 310 -19.84 3.18 -7.94
N LEU A 311 -20.56 4.16 -8.51
CA LEU A 311 -20.12 5.55 -8.58
C LEU A 311 -19.96 6.18 -7.19
N GLN A 312 -20.91 6.00 -6.28
CA GLN A 312 -20.82 6.53 -4.92
C GLN A 312 -19.63 5.94 -4.17
N VAL A 313 -19.38 4.64 -4.33
CA VAL A 313 -18.21 3.98 -3.75
C VAL A 313 -16.90 4.52 -4.37
N GLY A 314 -16.88 4.71 -5.69
CA GLY A 314 -15.75 5.32 -6.40
C GLY A 314 -15.42 6.72 -5.89
N ILE A 315 -16.43 7.59 -5.76
CA ILE A 315 -16.28 8.95 -5.21
C ILE A 315 -15.77 8.89 -3.77
N ALA A 316 -16.35 8.06 -2.92
CA ALA A 316 -15.94 7.92 -1.52
C ALA A 316 -14.47 7.48 -1.40
N ARG A 317 -14.03 6.54 -2.26
CA ARG A 317 -12.63 6.12 -2.36
C ARG A 317 -11.73 7.27 -2.80
N THR A 318 -12.12 8.04 -3.82
CA THR A 318 -11.38 9.21 -4.30
C THR A 318 -11.20 10.24 -3.18
N VAL A 319 -12.26 10.55 -2.43
CA VAL A 319 -12.16 11.44 -1.25
C VAL A 319 -11.22 10.84 -0.20
N GLY A 320 -11.32 9.53 0.09
CA GLY A 320 -10.39 8.85 0.99
C GLY A 320 -8.92 9.00 0.57
N VAL A 321 -8.61 8.87 -0.72
CA VAL A 321 -7.25 9.09 -1.26
C VAL A 321 -6.82 10.55 -1.10
N VAL A 322 -7.72 11.53 -1.25
CA VAL A 322 -7.39 12.94 -0.96
C VAL A 322 -6.96 13.13 0.49
N PHE A 323 -7.65 12.51 1.46
CA PHE A 323 -7.24 12.53 2.88
C PHE A 323 -5.91 11.77 3.12
N GLU A 324 -5.65 10.68 2.41
CA GLU A 324 -4.35 9.99 2.46
C GLU A 324 -3.21 10.89 1.98
N VAL A 325 -3.42 11.63 0.88
CA VAL A 325 -2.43 12.56 0.34
C VAL A 325 -2.30 13.77 1.28
N LEU A 326 -3.40 14.26 1.87
CA LEU A 326 -3.41 15.35 2.85
C LEU A 326 -2.47 15.06 4.03
N ALA A 327 -2.41 13.80 4.47
CA ALA A 327 -1.52 13.38 5.56
C ALA A 327 -0.04 13.67 5.29
N THR A 328 0.39 13.73 4.02
CA THR A 328 1.78 14.03 3.65
C THR A 328 2.18 15.48 3.91
N TRP A 329 1.23 16.40 4.11
CA TRP A 329 1.52 17.75 4.59
C TRP A 329 1.26 17.89 6.09
N VAL A 330 0.14 17.33 6.57
CA VAL A 330 -0.26 17.46 7.98
C VAL A 330 0.74 16.74 8.90
N ALA A 331 1.24 15.56 8.52
CA ALA A 331 2.16 14.81 9.38
C ALA A 331 3.54 15.48 9.51
N PRO A 332 4.25 15.87 8.44
CA PRO A 332 5.52 16.60 8.59
C PRO A 332 5.37 17.95 9.29
N TRP A 333 4.27 18.67 9.04
CA TRP A 333 3.97 19.90 9.77
C TRP A 333 3.83 19.65 11.28
N LEU A 334 3.12 18.59 11.66
CA LEU A 334 2.94 18.22 13.06
C LEU A 334 4.26 17.74 13.69
N MET A 335 5.04 16.93 12.98
CA MET A 335 6.39 16.50 13.39
C MET A 335 7.31 17.68 13.67
N GLY A 336 7.33 18.70 12.78
CA GLY A 336 8.14 19.90 12.98
C GLY A 336 7.73 20.76 14.19
N ARG A 337 6.48 20.62 14.67
CA ARG A 337 5.95 21.40 15.80
C ARG A 337 6.10 20.69 17.14
N ILE A 338 5.80 19.39 17.19
CA ILE A 338 5.74 18.63 18.44
C ILE A 338 6.69 17.42 18.47
N GLY A 339 7.46 17.17 17.42
CA GLY A 339 8.31 15.98 17.28
C GLY A 339 7.53 14.76 16.80
N GLU A 340 8.24 13.84 16.16
CA GLU A 340 7.76 12.62 15.52
C GLU A 340 7.01 11.68 16.48
N ILE A 341 7.52 11.49 17.70
CA ILE A 341 6.90 10.61 18.69
C ILE A 341 5.50 11.11 19.09
N ARG A 342 5.36 12.42 19.39
CA ARG A 342 4.07 13.02 19.79
C ARG A 342 3.12 13.16 18.60
N ALA A 343 3.65 13.49 17.42
CA ALA A 343 2.87 13.54 16.19
C ALA A 343 2.20 12.19 15.91
N GLY A 344 2.94 11.08 16.07
CA GLY A 344 2.37 9.73 15.95
C GLY A 344 1.21 9.48 16.91
N LEU A 345 1.32 9.91 18.17
CA LEU A 345 0.23 9.73 19.15
C LEU A 345 -1.04 10.49 18.76
N TRP A 346 -0.90 11.73 18.29
CA TRP A 346 -2.03 12.54 17.80
C TRP A 346 -2.67 11.91 16.56
N MET A 347 -1.87 11.47 15.58
CA MET A 347 -2.35 10.83 14.36
C MET A 347 -3.09 9.51 14.65
N SER A 348 -2.53 8.70 15.54
CA SER A 348 -3.15 7.46 16.00
C SER A 348 -4.46 7.71 16.74
N THR A 349 -4.49 8.70 17.64
CA THR A 349 -5.71 9.06 18.38
C THR A 349 -6.80 9.58 17.45
N TRP A 350 -6.44 10.40 16.46
CA TRP A 350 -7.36 10.86 15.41
C TRP A 350 -7.95 9.69 14.64
N GLN A 351 -7.11 8.74 14.20
CA GLN A 351 -7.55 7.56 13.48
C GLN A 351 -8.56 6.73 14.27
N VAL A 352 -8.24 6.39 15.53
CA VAL A 352 -9.13 5.63 16.42
C VAL A 352 -10.44 6.38 16.63
N THR A 353 -10.39 7.67 16.94
CA THR A 353 -11.59 8.47 17.23
C THR A 353 -12.55 8.50 16.05
N MET A 354 -12.03 8.77 14.84
CA MET A 354 -12.86 8.82 13.62
C MET A 354 -13.45 7.45 13.26
N LEU A 355 -12.68 6.36 13.42
CA LEU A 355 -13.17 5.01 13.17
C LEU A 355 -14.21 4.57 14.21
N VAL A 356 -13.96 4.80 15.49
CA VAL A 356 -14.90 4.48 16.57
C VAL A 356 -16.20 5.25 16.36
N ALA A 357 -16.14 6.54 16.04
CA ALA A 357 -17.33 7.33 15.71
C ALA A 357 -18.11 6.71 14.53
N GLY A 358 -17.44 6.39 13.41
CA GLY A 358 -18.08 5.80 12.24
C GLY A 358 -18.70 4.43 12.49
N VAL A 359 -18.00 3.56 13.22
CA VAL A 359 -18.51 2.24 13.62
C VAL A 359 -19.65 2.36 14.64
N SER A 360 -19.61 3.35 15.54
CA SER A 360 -20.70 3.58 16.49
C SER A 360 -21.99 3.99 15.78
N VAL A 361 -21.91 4.89 14.79
CA VAL A 361 -23.04 5.23 13.92
C VAL A 361 -23.53 3.98 13.18
N PHE A 362 -22.61 3.20 12.61
CA PHE A 362 -22.97 1.97 11.92
C PHE A 362 -23.75 0.99 12.81
N TRP A 363 -23.28 0.72 14.02
CA TRP A 363 -23.97 -0.18 14.96
C TRP A 363 -25.33 0.37 15.41
N MET A 364 -25.43 1.68 15.66
CA MET A 364 -26.67 2.32 16.08
C MET A 364 -27.77 2.23 15.01
N PHE A 365 -27.43 2.41 13.74
CA PHE A 365 -28.41 2.43 12.65
C PHE A 365 -28.64 1.07 11.97
N ASP A 366 -27.70 0.12 12.08
CA ASP A 366 -27.90 -1.29 11.68
C ASP A 366 -29.03 -1.93 12.49
N MET A 367 -29.11 -1.63 13.80
CA MET A 367 -30.20 -2.08 14.66
C MET A 367 -31.58 -1.52 14.27
N ASN A 368 -31.62 -0.34 13.66
CA ASN A 368 -32.84 0.36 13.29
C ASN A 368 -33.28 0.12 11.83
N SER A 369 -32.69 -0.88 11.14
CA SER A 369 -32.98 -1.23 9.73
C SER A 369 -32.65 -0.14 8.69
N ASN A 370 -31.90 0.91 9.06
CA ASN A 370 -31.51 1.99 8.14
C ASN A 370 -30.11 1.73 7.54
N SER A 371 -30.03 0.71 6.67
CA SER A 371 -28.75 0.19 6.12
C SER A 371 -27.89 1.26 5.44
N LEU A 372 -28.50 2.22 4.71
CA LEU A 372 -27.77 3.29 4.02
C LEU A 372 -27.10 4.29 4.99
N ILE A 373 -27.76 4.65 6.09
CA ILE A 373 -27.19 5.57 7.10
C ILE A 373 -26.08 4.86 7.86
N ALA A 374 -26.28 3.57 8.18
CA ALA A 374 -25.27 2.74 8.82
C ALA A 374 -24.01 2.64 7.93
N ALA A 375 -24.17 2.33 6.65
CA ALA A 375 -23.10 2.31 5.66
C ALA A 375 -22.42 3.69 5.49
N SER A 376 -23.19 4.78 5.50
CA SER A 376 -22.66 6.15 5.47
C SER A 376 -21.75 6.47 6.66
N GLY A 377 -22.11 5.99 7.85
CA GLY A 377 -21.27 6.09 9.04
C GLY A 377 -19.90 5.41 8.86
N LEU A 378 -19.88 4.19 8.31
CA LEU A 378 -18.64 3.48 7.98
C LEU A 378 -17.81 4.23 6.92
N VAL A 379 -18.46 4.73 5.87
CA VAL A 379 -17.79 5.51 4.82
C VAL A 379 -17.14 6.76 5.41
N GLY A 380 -17.89 7.57 6.16
CA GLY A 380 -17.40 8.81 6.76
C GLY A 380 -16.24 8.57 7.74
N GLY A 381 -16.42 7.62 8.68
CA GLY A 381 -15.36 7.26 9.63
C GLY A 381 -14.11 6.73 8.93
N THR A 382 -14.28 5.89 7.91
CA THR A 382 -13.16 5.35 7.13
C THR A 382 -12.41 6.46 6.39
N VAL A 383 -13.11 7.37 5.70
CA VAL A 383 -12.47 8.50 4.97
C VAL A 383 -11.68 9.39 5.91
N LEU A 384 -12.29 9.86 7.00
CA LEU A 384 -11.65 10.78 7.93
C LEU A 384 -10.46 10.14 8.66
N SER A 385 -10.55 8.83 8.94
CA SER A 385 -9.45 8.09 9.57
C SER A 385 -8.22 7.93 8.68
N ARG A 386 -8.34 8.06 7.34
CA ARG A 386 -7.20 7.95 6.40
C ARG A 386 -6.10 8.97 6.68
N LEU A 387 -6.48 10.16 7.13
CA LEU A 387 -5.54 11.20 7.53
C LEU A 387 -4.66 10.73 8.70
N GLY A 388 -5.30 10.19 9.74
CA GLY A 388 -4.61 9.67 10.93
C GLY A 388 -3.78 8.44 10.60
N LEU A 389 -4.33 7.48 9.84
CA LEU A 389 -3.63 6.26 9.42
C LEU A 389 -2.34 6.59 8.66
N ARG A 390 -2.42 7.40 7.59
CA ARG A 390 -1.23 7.73 6.79
C ARG A 390 -0.26 8.65 7.51
N GLY A 391 -0.76 9.55 8.34
CA GLY A 391 0.11 10.40 9.15
C GLY A 391 0.86 9.58 10.20
N PHE A 392 0.19 8.59 10.80
CA PHE A 392 0.80 7.67 11.76
C PHE A 392 1.85 6.76 11.09
N ASP A 393 1.53 6.18 9.94
CA ASP A 393 2.47 5.39 9.14
C ASP A 393 3.78 6.15 8.90
N LEU A 394 3.69 7.44 8.50
CA LEU A 394 4.86 8.29 8.29
C LEU A 394 5.68 8.49 9.58
N CYS A 395 5.02 8.67 10.73
CA CYS A 395 5.72 8.81 12.01
C CYS A 395 6.46 7.52 12.38
N VAL A 396 5.77 6.37 12.29
CA VAL A 396 6.37 5.06 12.60
C VAL A 396 7.54 4.76 11.68
N GLN A 397 7.41 5.02 10.38
CA GLN A 397 8.48 4.79 9.41
C GLN A 397 9.71 5.63 9.71
N LEU A 398 9.55 6.91 10.07
CA LEU A 398 10.68 7.75 10.46
C LEU A 398 11.37 7.22 11.72
N ILE A 399 10.60 6.85 12.75
CA ILE A 399 11.13 6.28 13.99
C ILE A 399 11.91 4.99 13.70
N VAL A 400 11.35 4.08 12.90
CA VAL A 400 12.01 2.82 12.54
C VAL A 400 13.29 3.06 11.72
N GLN A 401 13.27 4.01 10.79
CA GLN A 401 14.44 4.35 9.97
C GLN A 401 15.59 4.95 10.79
N GLU A 402 15.27 5.77 11.79
CA GLU A 402 16.25 6.38 12.70
C GLU A 402 16.76 5.38 13.74
N GLU A 403 15.91 4.49 14.23
CA GLU A 403 16.26 3.58 15.33
C GLU A 403 16.95 2.29 14.88
N VAL A 404 16.69 1.77 13.68
CA VAL A 404 17.24 0.49 13.21
C VAL A 404 18.60 0.71 12.52
N GLU A 405 19.61 -0.04 12.96
CA GLU A 405 20.97 0.04 12.40
C GLU A 405 21.01 -0.45 10.95
N ALA A 406 21.89 0.16 10.13
CA ALA A 406 21.98 -0.14 8.70
C ALA A 406 22.15 -1.64 8.39
N GLU A 407 22.90 -2.35 9.23
CA GLU A 407 23.15 -3.79 9.13
C GLU A 407 21.87 -4.64 9.34
N ASN A 408 20.96 -4.17 10.19
CA ASN A 408 19.74 -4.88 10.59
C ASN A 408 18.48 -4.41 9.82
N ARG A 409 18.53 -3.29 9.09
CA ARG A 409 17.38 -2.68 8.40
C ARG A 409 16.66 -3.64 7.45
N GLY A 410 17.41 -4.40 6.66
CA GLY A 410 16.83 -5.35 5.71
C GLY A 410 16.04 -6.46 6.42
N VAL A 411 16.63 -7.05 7.47
CA VAL A 411 15.99 -8.08 8.29
C VAL A 411 14.75 -7.52 8.99
N PHE A 412 14.87 -6.38 9.66
CA PHE A 412 13.76 -5.75 10.38
C PHE A 412 12.58 -5.43 9.45
N SER A 413 12.85 -4.80 8.30
CA SER A 413 11.82 -4.45 7.32
C SER A 413 11.14 -5.68 6.72
N SER A 414 11.89 -6.79 6.54
CA SER A 414 11.32 -8.05 6.04
C SER A 414 10.35 -8.70 7.03
N VAL A 415 10.69 -8.70 8.33
CA VAL A 415 9.82 -9.22 9.40
C VAL A 415 8.59 -8.32 9.60
N GLU A 416 8.78 -7.00 9.54
CA GLU A 416 7.67 -6.03 9.56
C GLU A 416 6.69 -6.27 8.40
N ALA A 417 7.18 -6.41 7.18
CA ALA A 417 6.36 -6.71 6.00
C ALA A 417 5.63 -8.07 6.12
N ALA A 418 6.26 -9.06 6.74
CA ALA A 418 5.62 -10.36 7.02
C ALA A 418 4.46 -10.21 8.01
N TRP A 419 4.61 -9.40 9.06
CA TRP A 419 3.51 -9.09 9.99
C TRP A 419 2.38 -8.32 9.32
N GLN A 420 2.68 -7.30 8.51
CA GLN A 420 1.69 -6.56 7.74
C GLN A 420 0.87 -7.51 6.84
N SER A 421 1.56 -8.39 6.13
CA SER A 421 0.93 -9.41 5.28
C SER A 421 0.06 -10.36 6.09
N ALA A 422 0.55 -10.86 7.24
CA ALA A 422 -0.23 -11.76 8.11
C ALA A 422 -1.52 -11.10 8.62
N PHE A 423 -1.46 -9.84 9.04
CA PHE A 423 -2.62 -9.07 9.49
C PHE A 423 -3.62 -8.79 8.36
N GLU A 424 -3.14 -8.54 7.14
CA GLU A 424 -3.99 -8.43 5.95
C GLU A 424 -4.71 -9.76 5.65
N LEU A 425 -4.02 -10.90 5.73
CA LEU A 425 -4.63 -12.23 5.57
C LEU A 425 -5.67 -12.53 6.65
N LEU A 426 -5.45 -12.07 7.89
CA LEU A 426 -6.46 -12.16 8.97
C LEU A 426 -7.69 -11.31 8.66
N ALA A 427 -7.52 -10.13 8.08
CA ALA A 427 -8.63 -9.31 7.62
C ALA A 427 -9.47 -10.07 6.58
N TYR A 428 -8.84 -10.69 5.57
CA TYR A 428 -9.54 -11.54 4.58
C TYR A 428 -10.22 -12.75 5.21
N THR A 429 -9.55 -13.42 6.15
CA THR A 429 -10.09 -14.58 6.86
C THR A 429 -11.34 -14.20 7.67
N SER A 430 -11.36 -13.02 8.28
CA SER A 430 -12.52 -12.56 9.07
C SER A 430 -13.80 -12.49 8.23
N THR A 431 -13.74 -12.04 6.97
CA THR A 431 -14.91 -11.96 6.07
C THR A 431 -15.19 -13.27 5.33
N ILE A 432 -14.28 -14.25 5.38
CA ILE A 432 -14.59 -15.63 4.99
C ILE A 432 -15.45 -16.28 6.07
N VAL A 433 -15.07 -16.10 7.35
CA VAL A 433 -15.85 -16.59 8.49
C VAL A 433 -17.21 -15.89 8.56
N PHE A 434 -17.21 -14.56 8.45
CA PHE A 434 -18.41 -13.72 8.43
C PHE A 434 -18.78 -13.32 6.99
N SER A 435 -19.21 -14.30 6.21
CA SER A 435 -19.40 -14.16 4.75
C SER A 435 -20.68 -13.44 4.32
N ARG A 436 -21.66 -13.26 5.21
CA ARG A 436 -22.91 -12.57 4.90
C ARG A 436 -22.78 -11.07 5.20
N PRO A 437 -23.30 -10.17 4.34
CA PRO A 437 -23.28 -8.72 4.60
C PRO A 437 -23.87 -8.31 5.96
N GLU A 438 -24.93 -8.99 6.42
CA GLU A 438 -25.54 -8.77 7.74
C GLU A 438 -24.57 -9.03 8.92
N GLN A 439 -23.56 -9.89 8.69
CA GLN A 439 -22.54 -10.22 9.68
C GLN A 439 -21.34 -9.26 9.60
N PHE A 440 -21.29 -8.34 8.65
CA PHE A 440 -20.16 -7.41 8.44
C PHE A 440 -19.87 -6.53 9.66
N LYS A 441 -20.82 -6.41 10.59
CA LYS A 441 -20.62 -5.78 11.89
C LYS A 441 -19.55 -6.42 12.77
N TRP A 442 -19.32 -7.72 12.64
CA TRP A 442 -18.27 -8.41 13.38
C TRP A 442 -16.87 -8.09 12.82
N PRO A 443 -16.61 -8.23 11.51
CA PRO A 443 -15.38 -7.75 10.89
C PRO A 443 -15.09 -6.26 11.13
N SER A 444 -16.11 -5.39 11.10
CA SER A 444 -15.92 -3.96 11.37
C SER A 444 -15.48 -3.71 12.81
N LEU A 445 -16.12 -4.37 13.79
CA LEU A 445 -15.72 -4.29 15.19
C LEU A 445 -14.31 -4.84 15.44
N ILE A 446 -13.97 -6.00 14.86
CA ILE A 446 -12.62 -6.59 14.95
C ILE A 446 -11.58 -5.60 14.43
N SER A 447 -11.86 -4.93 13.31
CA SER A 447 -10.98 -3.91 12.74
C SER A 447 -10.80 -2.71 13.67
N THR A 448 -11.88 -2.22 14.29
CA THR A 448 -11.80 -1.11 15.25
C THR A 448 -11.01 -1.50 16.49
N ILE A 449 -11.18 -2.71 17.00
CA ILE A 449 -10.39 -3.24 18.13
C ILE A 449 -8.92 -3.37 17.75
N ALA A 450 -8.61 -3.86 16.54
CA ALA A 450 -7.25 -3.92 16.03
C ALA A 450 -6.61 -2.52 15.98
N VAL A 451 -7.28 -1.54 15.40
CA VAL A 451 -6.78 -0.15 15.34
C VAL A 451 -6.62 0.47 16.75
N ALA A 452 -7.55 0.22 17.67
CA ALA A 452 -7.41 0.66 19.05
C ALA A 452 -6.20 -0.02 19.73
N SER A 453 -5.99 -1.31 19.51
CA SER A 453 -4.84 -2.05 20.06
C SER A 453 -3.50 -1.56 19.50
N ALA A 454 -3.43 -1.20 18.22
CA ALA A 454 -2.28 -0.55 17.62
C ALA A 454 -1.98 0.80 18.30
N SER A 455 -3.03 1.61 18.50
CA SER A 455 -2.89 2.89 19.20
C SER A 455 -2.45 2.72 20.66
N SER A 456 -2.95 1.70 21.36
CA SER A 456 -2.53 1.37 22.73
C SER A 456 -1.09 0.88 22.78
N ALA A 457 -0.66 0.03 21.85
CA ALA A 457 0.73 -0.42 21.74
C ALA A 457 1.68 0.76 21.48
N TYR A 458 1.30 1.69 20.59
CA TYR A 458 2.08 2.90 20.36
C TYR A 458 2.08 3.84 21.57
N ALA A 459 0.95 4.02 22.25
CA ALA A 459 0.88 4.81 23.48
C ALA A 459 1.78 4.21 24.58
N ALA A 460 1.81 2.88 24.72
CA ALA A 460 2.73 2.20 25.63
C ALA A 460 4.19 2.48 25.28
N PHE A 461 4.55 2.51 24.00
CA PHE A 461 5.89 2.91 23.56
C PHE A 461 6.23 4.34 23.95
N VAL A 462 5.31 5.29 23.73
CA VAL A 462 5.48 6.69 24.13
C VAL A 462 5.68 6.79 25.64
N TYR A 463 4.89 6.05 26.43
CA TYR A 463 5.00 6.00 27.88
C TYR A 463 6.34 5.42 28.34
N LEU A 464 6.78 4.28 27.78
CA LEU A 464 8.06 3.66 28.12
C LEU A 464 9.26 4.56 27.78
N ARG A 465 9.17 5.37 26.72
CA ARG A 465 10.22 6.32 26.32
C ARG A 465 10.26 7.59 27.17
N ARG A 466 9.10 8.10 27.62
CA ARG A 466 8.98 9.44 28.23
C ARG A 466 8.55 9.45 29.70
N GLY A 467 8.02 8.36 30.23
CA GLY A 467 7.45 8.26 31.58
C GLY A 467 6.08 8.93 31.76
N HIS A 468 5.56 9.67 30.77
CA HIS A 468 4.25 10.33 30.81
C HIS A 468 3.66 10.47 29.38
N LEU A 469 2.33 10.36 29.25
CA LEU A 469 1.63 10.47 27.96
C LEU A 469 1.25 11.92 27.61
N LEU A 470 0.84 12.69 28.62
CA LEU A 470 0.47 14.10 28.52
C LEU A 470 1.11 14.84 29.70
N HIS A 471 1.68 16.02 29.46
CA HIS A 471 2.02 16.94 30.55
C HIS A 471 0.73 17.52 31.12
N LEU A 472 0.02 16.75 31.95
CA LEU A 472 -1.16 17.22 32.69
C LEU A 472 -0.80 18.40 33.61
N GLU A 473 0.44 18.48 34.08
CA GLU A 473 0.96 19.63 34.84
C GLU A 473 1.08 20.89 33.97
N ALA A 474 1.51 20.80 32.71
CA ALA A 474 1.58 21.96 31.83
C ALA A 474 0.18 22.42 31.38
N LEU A 475 -0.74 21.48 31.15
CA LEU A 475 -2.14 21.78 30.80
C LEU A 475 -2.88 22.41 32.00
N THR A 476 -2.67 21.90 33.21
CA THR A 476 -3.25 22.50 34.42
C THR A 476 -2.61 23.84 34.77
N CYS A 477 -1.32 24.04 34.47
CA CYS A 477 -0.66 25.34 34.63
C CYS A 477 -1.17 26.38 33.62
N LEU A 478 -1.45 25.97 32.36
CA LEU A 478 -2.10 26.82 31.35
C LEU A 478 -3.54 27.17 31.73
N LEU A 479 -4.33 26.18 32.19
CA LEU A 479 -5.70 26.40 32.67
C LEU A 479 -5.73 27.26 33.95
N ARG A 480 -4.73 27.15 34.84
CA ARG A 480 -4.56 28.05 35.98
C ARG A 480 -4.16 29.46 35.54
N ALA A 481 -3.30 29.60 34.54
CA ALA A 481 -2.88 30.89 34.01
C ALA A 481 -4.04 31.62 33.31
N GLU A 482 -4.90 30.90 32.58
CA GLU A 482 -6.14 31.46 32.03
C GLU A 482 -7.13 31.87 33.12
N LYS A 483 -7.36 31.03 34.13
CA LYS A 483 -8.20 31.40 35.29
C LYS A 483 -7.65 32.60 36.07
N GLY A 484 -6.32 32.73 36.18
CA GLY A 484 -5.67 33.89 36.79
C GLY A 484 -5.94 35.17 36.01
N LYS A 485 -5.70 35.15 34.68
CA LYS A 485 -5.99 36.30 33.80
C LYS A 485 -7.46 36.71 33.77
N GLN A 486 -8.38 35.77 33.93
CA GLN A 486 -9.81 36.07 33.95
C GLN A 486 -10.23 36.74 35.25
N ARG A 487 -9.64 36.32 36.38
CA ARG A 487 -9.88 36.93 37.69
C ARG A 487 -9.29 38.34 37.83
N ASP A 488 -8.13 38.58 37.21
CA ASP A 488 -7.52 39.91 37.14
C ASP A 488 -8.40 40.87 36.31
N ARG A 489 -8.97 40.40 35.18
CA ARG A 489 -9.92 41.20 34.38
C ARG A 489 -11.20 41.54 35.12
N GLU A 490 -11.77 40.62 35.90
CA GLU A 490 -12.96 40.89 36.71
C GLU A 490 -12.66 41.92 37.81
N SER A 491 -11.48 41.86 38.42
CA SER A 491 -11.04 42.80 39.46
C SER A 491 -10.81 44.21 38.89
N ASP A 492 -10.24 44.31 37.69
CA ASP A 492 -10.08 45.59 36.98
C ASP A 492 -11.43 46.22 36.61
N ILE A 493 -12.41 45.40 36.19
CA ILE A 493 -13.77 45.87 35.89
C ILE A 493 -14.49 46.38 37.14
N GLU A 494 -14.36 45.68 38.28
CA GLU A 494 -14.91 46.14 39.56
C GLU A 494 -14.26 47.45 40.03
N GLN A 495 -12.94 47.59 39.91
CA GLN A 495 -12.26 48.85 40.26
C GLN A 495 -12.69 50.03 39.38
N ILE A 496 -12.93 49.80 38.08
CA ILE A 496 -13.44 50.83 37.17
C ILE A 496 -14.89 51.20 37.53
N SER A 497 -15.72 50.22 37.89
CA SER A 497 -17.10 50.45 38.33
C SER A 497 -17.15 51.29 39.61
N VAL A 498 -16.35 50.94 40.63
CA VAL A 498 -16.30 51.69 41.90
C VAL A 498 -15.80 53.12 41.69
N ARG A 499 -14.89 53.35 40.75
CA ARG A 499 -14.37 54.68 40.41
C ARG A 499 -15.35 55.53 39.58
N SER A 500 -16.39 54.91 38.99
CA SER A 500 -17.45 55.61 38.27
C SER A 500 -18.64 56.00 39.16
N GLU A 501 -18.73 55.43 40.37
CA GLU A 501 -19.79 55.72 41.35
C GLU A 501 -19.37 56.70 42.46
N MET A 502 -18.08 57.03 42.55
CA MET A 502 -17.54 58.19 43.30
C MET A 502 -17.42 59.40 42.39
#